data_AF-A0A7R8ZW05-F1
#
_entry.id   AF-A0A7R8ZW05-F1
#
_cell.length_a   1.000
_cell.length_b   1.000
_cell.length_c   1.000
_cell.angle_alpha   90.00
_cell.angle_beta   90.00
_cell.angle_gamma   90.00
#
_symmetry.space_group_name_H-M   'P 1'
#
loop_
_entity.id
_entity.type
_entity.pdbx_description
1 polymer ?
#
loop_
_entity_poly.entity_id
_entity_poly.type
_entity_poly.pdbx_seq_one_letter_code
_entity_poly.pdbx_strand_id
1 'polypeptide(L)'
;SRGPHSDVGQFISDLKVKADGDLGAPPYDDLRNYAYEGGGSTAGSLSSLASATDDREQDFAYLNGWGPRFQKLADMYQGHTESEEESLLGLVH
;
A
#
# COMPACT_ATOMS: atom_id res chain seq x y z
N SER A 1 -11.93 58.45 65.68
CA SER A 1 -11.01 57.94 64.66
C SER A 1 -11.81 57.08 63.70
N ARG A 2 -12.10 57.60 62.50
CA ARG A 2 -12.85 56.88 61.47
C ARG A 2 -11.87 55.89 60.86
N GLY A 3 -12.11 54.58 60.98
CA GLY A 3 -11.24 53.53 60.42
C GLY A 3 -11.00 53.75 58.92
N PRO A 4 -9.91 53.19 58.36
CA PRO A 4 -9.51 53.45 56.99
C PRO A 4 -10.69 53.17 56.07
N HIS A 5 -11.24 54.23 55.46
CA HIS A 5 -12.21 54.09 54.39
C HIS A 5 -11.49 53.33 53.28
N SER A 6 -11.86 52.08 53.11
CA SER A 6 -11.45 51.28 51.96
C SER A 6 -11.83 52.06 50.70
N ASP A 7 -10.84 52.53 49.96
CA ASP A 7 -11.06 53.23 48.71
C ASP A 7 -11.69 52.25 47.71
N VAL A 8 -12.99 52.40 47.50
CA VAL A 8 -13.78 51.58 46.58
C VAL A 8 -13.20 51.65 45.17
N GLY A 9 -12.58 52.77 44.79
CA GLY A 9 -11.89 52.92 43.51
C GLY A 9 -10.73 51.95 43.35
N GLN A 10 -9.93 51.75 44.40
CA GLN A 10 -8.84 50.79 44.38
C GLN A 10 -9.36 49.35 44.31
N PHE A 11 -10.42 49.03 45.08
CA PHE A 11 -11.04 47.70 45.06
C PHE A 11 -11.58 47.33 43.67
N ILE A 12 -12.28 48.25 43.00
CA ILE A 12 -12.80 48.04 41.65
C ILE A 12 -11.65 47.90 40.65
N SER A 13 -10.60 48.70 40.79
CA SER A 13 -9.42 48.64 39.92
C SER A 13 -8.71 47.29 40.05
N ASP A 14 -8.53 46.78 41.27
CA ASP A 14 -7.92 45.49 41.54
C ASP A 14 -8.76 44.33 41.00
N LEU A 15 -10.09 44.41 41.11
CA LEU A 15 -11.02 43.42 40.54
C LEU A 15 -11.00 43.41 39.02
N LYS A 16 -10.93 44.58 38.39
CA LYS A 16 -10.82 44.71 36.94
C LYS A 16 -9.55 44.03 36.42
N VAL A 17 -8.41 44.29 37.06
CA VAL A 17 -7.13 43.65 36.66
C VAL A 17 -7.21 42.13 36.79
N LYS A 18 -7.86 41.61 37.84
CA LYS A 18 -8.07 40.17 38.01
C LYS A 18 -8.99 39.57 36.95
N ALA A 19 -10.07 40.26 36.59
CA ALA A 19 -11.01 39.80 35.57
C ALA A 19 -10.39 39.84 34.17
N ASP A 20 -9.63 40.89 33.84
CA ASP A 20 -8.94 41.03 32.55
C ASP A 20 -7.84 39.97 32.35
N GLY A 21 -7.30 39.41 33.44
CA GLY A 21 -6.28 38.36 33.42
C GLY A 21 -6.82 36.94 33.60
N ASP A 22 -8.14 36.74 33.58
CA ASP A 22 -8.74 35.43 33.78
C ASP A 22 -8.54 34.53 32.55
N LEU A 23 -7.70 33.51 32.69
CA LEU A 23 -7.43 32.51 31.66
C LEU A 23 -8.61 31.53 31.44
N GLY A 24 -9.58 31.51 32.36
CA GLY A 24 -10.85 30.80 32.19
C GLY A 24 -11.88 31.61 31.39
N ALA A 25 -11.56 32.84 31.00
CA ALA A 25 -12.42 33.62 30.14
C ALA A 25 -12.42 33.07 28.70
N PRO A 26 -13.55 33.13 27.98
CA PRO A 26 -13.65 32.67 26.59
C PRO A 26 -12.71 33.42 25.61
N PRO A 27 -12.43 32.85 24.42
CA PRO A 27 -13.01 31.62 23.88
C PRO A 27 -12.21 30.38 24.27
N TYR A 28 -12.92 29.33 24.66
CA TYR A 28 -12.30 28.02 24.86
C TYR A 28 -11.88 27.41 23.52
N ASP A 29 -10.88 26.54 23.58
CA ASP A 29 -10.48 25.73 22.43
C ASP A 29 -11.60 24.77 22.03
N ASP A 30 -11.80 24.59 20.72
CA ASP A 30 -12.74 23.62 20.17
C ASP A 30 -11.98 22.48 19.49
N LEU A 31 -12.45 21.25 19.71
CA LEU A 31 -11.86 20.05 19.10
C LEU A 31 -12.59 19.72 17.81
N ARG A 32 -11.84 19.62 16.71
CA ARG A 32 -12.38 19.16 15.43
C ARG A 32 -12.07 17.70 15.19
N ASN A 33 -13.12 16.90 15.14
CA ASN A 33 -13.02 15.49 14.78
C ASN A 33 -13.01 15.36 13.26
N TYR A 34 -11.96 14.73 12.73
CA TYR A 34 -11.85 14.40 11.31
C TYR A 34 -11.95 12.88 11.15
N ALA A 35 -12.93 12.44 10.37
CA ALA A 35 -13.21 11.01 10.13
C ALA A 35 -13.41 10.70 8.63
N TYR A 36 -12.88 11.55 7.76
CA TYR A 36 -13.00 11.33 6.32
C TYR A 36 -11.98 10.28 5.85
N GLU A 37 -12.48 9.14 5.40
CA GLU A 37 -11.68 7.98 4.98
C GLU A 37 -11.25 8.04 3.50
N GLY A 38 -11.82 8.96 2.72
CA GLY A 38 -11.64 9.00 1.27
C GLY A 38 -12.84 8.42 0.51
N GLY A 39 -12.77 8.48 -0.82
CA GLY A 39 -13.87 8.10 -1.72
C GLY A 39 -13.84 6.64 -2.20
N GLY A 40 -12.98 5.79 -1.64
CA GLY A 40 -12.87 4.38 -2.06
C GLY A 40 -12.43 4.21 -3.51
N SER A 41 -11.43 4.97 -3.97
CA SER A 41 -10.94 4.86 -5.35
C SER A 41 -10.23 3.52 -5.56
N THR A 42 -10.62 2.79 -6.61
CA THR A 42 -9.84 1.65 -7.07
C THR A 42 -8.50 2.16 -7.61
N ALA A 43 -7.40 1.56 -7.17
CA ALA A 43 -6.06 1.93 -7.60
C ALA A 43 -5.77 1.46 -9.03
N GLY A 44 -6.61 1.86 -10.00
CA GLY A 44 -6.50 1.46 -11.41
C GLY A 44 -6.22 -0.03 -11.61
N SER A 45 -5.53 -0.35 -12.69
CA SER A 45 -4.99 -1.69 -12.93
C SER A 45 -3.50 -1.69 -12.58
N LEU A 46 -3.07 -2.61 -11.71
CA LEU A 46 -1.65 -2.84 -11.43
C LEU A 46 -1.04 -3.66 -12.57
N SER A 47 0.23 -3.39 -12.90
CA SER A 47 0.97 -4.20 -13.85
C SER A 47 1.17 -5.62 -13.32
N SER A 48 0.98 -6.62 -14.16
CA SER A 48 1.31 -8.00 -13.83
C SER A 48 2.81 -8.13 -13.56
N LEU A 49 3.19 -8.89 -12.53
CA LEU A 49 4.57 -9.29 -12.24
C LEU A 49 5.07 -10.34 -13.24
N ALA A 50 4.75 -10.22 -14.54
CA ALA A 50 5.18 -11.18 -15.54
C ALA A 50 6.71 -11.29 -15.47
N SER A 51 7.18 -12.34 -14.81
CA SER A 51 8.57 -12.76 -14.84
C SER A 51 8.88 -12.95 -16.30
N ALA A 52 10.02 -12.44 -16.77
CA ALA A 52 10.50 -12.71 -18.11
C ALA A 52 10.51 -14.23 -18.29
N THR A 53 9.46 -14.78 -18.88
CA THR A 53 9.45 -16.14 -19.36
C THR A 53 10.48 -16.09 -20.45
N ASP A 54 11.65 -16.64 -20.20
CA ASP A 54 12.57 -16.79 -21.30
C ASP A 54 11.85 -17.48 -22.44
N ASP A 55 12.04 -16.97 -23.64
CA ASP A 55 12.01 -17.77 -24.86
C ASP A 55 13.18 -18.78 -24.87
N ARG A 56 13.49 -19.40 -23.73
CA ARG A 56 14.47 -20.48 -23.63
C ARG A 56 13.75 -21.72 -24.12
N GLU A 57 14.40 -22.41 -25.04
CA GLU A 57 14.02 -23.75 -25.48
C GLU A 57 13.72 -24.59 -24.25
N GLN A 58 12.50 -25.14 -24.20
CA GLN A 58 12.04 -25.90 -23.05
C GLN A 58 12.71 -27.28 -23.10
N ASP A 59 13.87 -27.42 -22.46
CA ASP A 59 14.57 -28.71 -22.29
C ASP A 59 13.91 -29.54 -21.19
N PHE A 60 13.38 -30.71 -21.55
CA PHE A 60 12.69 -31.64 -20.67
C PHE A 60 13.48 -32.93 -20.38
N ALA A 61 14.79 -32.96 -20.64
CA ALA A 61 15.62 -34.15 -20.44
C ALA A 61 15.56 -34.74 -19.02
N TYR A 62 15.25 -33.90 -18.01
CA TYR A 62 15.09 -34.32 -16.62
C TYR A 62 13.91 -35.27 -16.37
N LEU A 63 12.91 -35.32 -17.26
CA LEU A 63 11.75 -36.23 -17.12
C LEU A 63 12.16 -37.71 -17.14
N ASN A 64 13.24 -38.05 -17.84
CA ASN A 64 13.80 -39.42 -17.84
C ASN A 64 14.27 -39.86 -16.45
N GLY A 65 14.70 -38.92 -15.61
CA GLY A 65 15.22 -39.21 -14.27
C GLY A 65 14.13 -39.40 -13.20
N TRP A 66 12.87 -39.09 -13.49
CA TRP A 66 11.79 -39.10 -12.48
C TRP A 66 11.15 -40.49 -12.28
N GLY A 67 11.52 -41.47 -13.10
CA GLY A 67 11.11 -42.87 -12.97
C GLY A 67 9.83 -43.23 -13.74
N PRO A 68 9.37 -44.49 -13.64
CA PRO A 68 8.43 -45.10 -14.61
C PRO A 68 7.05 -44.44 -14.64
N ARG A 69 6.64 -43.76 -13.56
CA ARG A 69 5.37 -43.00 -13.54
C ARG A 69 5.38 -41.81 -14.50
N PHE A 70 6.56 -41.28 -14.83
CA PHE A 70 6.75 -40.11 -15.68
C PHE A 70 7.20 -40.47 -17.10
N GLN A 71 7.36 -41.76 -17.42
CA GLN A 71 7.82 -42.23 -18.73
C GLN A 71 6.97 -41.66 -19.87
N LYS A 72 5.64 -41.67 -19.71
CA LYS A 72 4.74 -41.13 -20.73
C LYS A 72 4.96 -39.64 -20.99
N LEU A 73 5.26 -38.85 -19.95
CA LEU A 73 5.61 -37.44 -20.11
C LEU A 73 6.98 -37.30 -20.78
N ALA A 74 7.94 -38.11 -20.36
CA ALA A 74 9.27 -38.16 -20.96
C ALA A 74 9.17 -38.43 -22.48
N ASP A 75 8.39 -39.42 -22.90
CA ASP A 75 8.22 -39.77 -24.31
C ASP A 75 7.56 -38.65 -25.11
N MET A 76 6.56 -37.95 -24.54
CA MET A 76 5.87 -36.85 -25.22
C MET A 76 6.76 -35.63 -25.43
N TYR A 77 7.60 -35.27 -24.47
CA TYR A 77 8.40 -34.04 -24.52
C TYR A 77 9.81 -34.21 -25.11
N GLN A 78 10.30 -35.44 -25.29
CA GLN A 78 11.58 -35.73 -25.96
C GLN A 78 11.46 -35.84 -27.49
N GLY A 79 10.28 -36.19 -28.01
CA GLY A 79 10.06 -36.37 -29.45
C GLY A 79 9.84 -35.09 -30.24
N HIS A 80 9.86 -33.92 -29.60
CA HIS A 80 9.58 -32.64 -30.25
C HIS A 80 10.82 -31.90 -30.79
N THR A 81 12.03 -32.43 -30.61
CA THR A 81 13.27 -31.80 -31.08
C THR A 81 13.71 -32.21 -32.49
N GLU A 82 13.00 -33.11 -33.19
CA GLU A 82 13.44 -33.63 -34.50
C GLU A 82 12.34 -33.66 -35.59
N SER A 83 11.19 -32.98 -35.41
CA SER A 83 10.07 -33.07 -36.38
C SER A 83 9.92 -31.84 -37.30
N GLU A 84 10.39 -30.66 -36.90
CA GLU A 84 10.19 -29.44 -37.70
C GLU A 84 11.27 -29.22 -38.78
N GLU A 85 12.43 -29.89 -38.68
CA GLU A 85 13.54 -29.76 -39.63
C GLU A 85 13.59 -30.85 -40.73
N GLU A 86 13.01 -32.03 -40.52
CA GLU A 86 12.83 -33.02 -41.61
C GLU A 86 11.66 -32.72 -42.56
N SER A 87 10.63 -31.99 -42.11
CA SER A 87 9.52 -31.58 -42.99
C SER A 87 9.94 -30.51 -44.02
N LEU A 88 11.00 -29.74 -43.77
CA LEU A 88 11.54 -28.76 -44.71
C LEU A 88 12.56 -29.35 -45.70
N LEU A 89 13.20 -30.49 -45.35
CA LEU A 89 14.13 -31.19 -46.23
C LEU A 89 13.43 -32.17 -47.20
N GLY A 90 12.19 -32.57 -46.91
CA GLY A 90 11.37 -33.40 -47.80
C GLY A 90 10.68 -32.65 -48.95
N LEU A 91 10.76 -31.31 -49.01
CA LEU A 91 10.10 -30.49 -50.04
C LEU A 91 11.02 -30.07 -51.20
N VAL A 92 12.27 -30.53 -51.20
CA VAL A 92 13.24 -30.36 -52.30
C VAL A 92 13.70 -31.71 -52.84
N HIS A 93 12.75 -32.49 -53.36
CA HIS A 93 13.02 -33.36 -54.51
C HIS A 93 11.76 -33.54 -55.38
#